data_AF-T1CTU7-F1
#
_entry.id   AF-T1CTU7-F1
#
_cell.length_a   1.000
_cell.length_b   1.000
_cell.length_c   1.000
_cell.angle_alpha   90.00
_cell.angle_beta   90.00
_cell.angle_gamma   90.00
#
_symmetry.space_group_name_H-M   'P 1'
#
loop_
_entity.id
_entity.type
_entity.pdbx_description
1 polymer ?
#
loop_
_entity_poly.entity_id
_entity_poly.type
_entity_poly.pdbx_seq_one_letter_code
_entity_poly.pdbx_strand_id
1 'polypeptide(L)'
;MSLNGNRAKGLGRGRSSPPFLSSGVTLTELVLIMILVAILSLFILPRLFDLTDFGAHGYFDSLDAALGYARKEAITSECPVQVSLASGGYALAQASQCTNGSYSIPVVNAATGHPYATTLPSGVAQSTNPATSSIVFDATGSTPATETVT
;
A
#
# COMPACT_ATOMS: atom_id res chain seq x y z
N MET A 1 50.91 73.69 10.35
CA MET A 1 49.84 73.81 11.35
C MET A 1 48.52 73.38 10.73
N SER A 2 47.94 72.29 11.20
CA SER A 2 46.50 72.17 11.55
C SER A 2 46.17 70.68 11.66
N LEU A 3 46.01 70.21 12.90
CA LEU A 3 45.44 68.92 13.22
C LEU A 3 43.93 69.01 13.04
N ASN A 4 43.31 68.06 12.35
CA ASN A 4 41.88 67.82 12.53
C ASN A 4 41.60 66.31 12.49
N GLY A 5 41.36 65.76 13.68
CA GLY A 5 40.95 64.39 13.86
C GLY A 5 39.45 64.25 13.65
N ASN A 6 39.03 63.16 13.03
CA ASN A 6 37.69 62.64 13.19
C ASN A 6 37.73 61.12 13.19
N ARG A 7 37.69 60.55 14.41
CA ARG A 7 37.33 59.15 14.63
C ARG A 7 35.83 59.01 14.37
N ALA A 8 35.46 58.37 13.26
CA ALA A 8 34.13 57.79 13.14
C ALA A 8 34.19 56.33 13.62
N LYS A 9 33.53 56.15 14.76
CA LYS A 9 33.38 54.94 15.56
C LYS A 9 32.58 53.89 14.78
N GLY A 10 33.12 52.68 14.69
CA GLY A 10 32.43 51.54 14.09
C GLY A 10 31.13 51.22 14.81
N LEU A 11 30.09 50.91 14.03
CA LEU A 11 28.84 50.37 14.55
C LEU A 11 28.50 49.09 13.77
N GLY A 12 28.89 47.96 14.35
CA GLY A 12 28.41 46.65 13.93
C GLY A 12 26.90 46.60 14.07
N ARG A 13 26.19 46.39 12.96
CA ARG A 13 24.76 46.11 12.97
C ARG A 13 24.55 44.67 13.42
N GLY A 14 24.05 44.50 14.64
CA GLY A 14 23.57 43.23 15.15
C GLY A 14 22.44 42.68 14.27
N ARG A 15 22.58 41.42 13.84
CA ARG A 15 21.48 40.64 13.28
C ARG A 15 20.49 40.33 14.39
N SER A 16 19.29 40.89 14.29
CA SER A 16 18.15 40.46 15.09
C SER A 16 17.57 39.17 14.48
N SER A 17 17.83 38.03 15.12
CA SER A 17 17.08 36.80 14.88
C SER A 17 15.64 36.98 15.38
N PRO A 18 14.60 36.55 14.63
CA PRO A 18 13.24 36.59 15.15
C PRO A 18 13.09 35.58 16.29
N PRO A 19 12.52 35.97 17.44
CA PRO A 19 12.17 35.01 18.48
C PRO A 19 10.97 34.20 17.99
N PHE A 20 11.09 32.88 17.97
CA PHE A 20 9.91 32.03 18.03
C PHE A 20 9.29 32.29 19.41
N LEU A 21 8.19 33.04 19.43
CA LEU A 21 7.42 33.31 20.63
C LEU A 21 7.02 31.97 21.25
N SER A 22 7.56 31.69 22.43
CA SER A 22 7.14 30.57 23.27
C SER A 22 5.78 30.95 23.88
N SER A 23 4.71 30.80 23.11
CA SER A 23 3.33 31.00 23.59
C SER A 23 2.83 29.72 24.25
N GLY A 24 2.44 29.81 25.52
CA GLY A 24 1.66 28.77 26.19
C GLY A 24 0.20 28.82 25.74
N VAL A 25 -0.46 27.66 25.69
CA VAL A 25 -1.89 27.55 25.38
C VAL A 25 -2.70 28.08 26.56
N THR A 26 -3.70 28.92 26.30
CA THR A 26 -4.59 29.40 27.37
C THR A 26 -5.49 28.27 27.89
N LEU A 27 -5.93 28.33 29.15
CA LEU A 27 -6.85 27.31 29.70
C LEU A 27 -8.12 27.18 28.84
N THR A 28 -8.65 28.32 28.37
CA THR A 28 -9.83 28.37 27.50
C THR A 28 -9.58 27.74 26.13
N GLU A 29 -8.40 27.95 25.54
CA GLU A 29 -8.03 27.36 24.25
C GLU A 29 -7.82 25.85 24.36
N LEU A 30 -7.22 25.37 25.46
CA LEU A 30 -7.12 23.94 25.74
C LEU A 30 -8.49 23.28 25.85
N VAL A 31 -9.42 23.90 26.61
CA VAL A 31 -10.78 23.38 26.76
C VAL A 31 -11.49 23.36 25.41
N LEU A 32 -11.32 24.39 24.58
CA LEU A 32 -11.89 24.42 23.23
C LEU A 32 -11.30 23.32 22.34
N ILE A 33 -9.98 23.08 22.37
CA ILE A 33 -9.35 21.98 21.64
C ILE A 33 -9.89 20.63 22.12
N MET A 34 -10.05 20.43 23.43
CA MET A 34 -10.62 19.18 23.96
C MET A 34 -12.07 18.97 23.49
N ILE A 35 -12.88 20.02 23.47
CA ILE A 35 -14.26 19.94 22.94
C ILE A 35 -14.23 19.60 21.44
N LEU A 36 -13.35 20.24 20.66
CA LEU A 36 -13.21 19.95 19.23
C LEU A 36 -12.77 18.50 18.99
N VAL A 37 -11.76 18.03 19.72
CA VAL A 37 -11.28 16.64 19.61
C VAL A 37 -12.38 15.65 20.02
N ALA A 38 -13.15 15.95 21.07
CA ALA A 38 -14.27 15.10 21.49
C ALA A 38 -15.34 14.97 20.39
N ILE A 39 -15.67 16.06 19.70
CA ILE A 39 -16.63 16.04 18.60
C ILE A 39 -16.05 15.27 17.40
N LEU A 40 -14.81 15.58 16.99
CA LEU A 40 -14.14 14.91 15.87
C LEU A 40 -14.00 13.39 16.10
N SER A 41 -13.71 13.01 17.34
CA SER A 41 -13.61 11.63 17.80
C SER A 41 -14.87 10.81 17.48
N LEU A 42 -16.07 11.39 17.62
CA LEU A 42 -17.33 10.71 17.31
C LEU A 42 -17.46 10.31 15.82
N PHE A 43 -16.80 11.04 14.92
CA PHE A 43 -16.83 10.77 13.48
C PHE A 43 -15.64 9.93 13.02
N ILE A 44 -14.46 10.15 13.59
CA ILE A 44 -13.22 9.50 13.16
C ILE A 44 -13.09 8.07 13.70
N LEU A 45 -13.36 7.84 15.00
CA LEU A 45 -13.20 6.49 15.58
C LEU A 45 -14.07 5.41 14.93
N PRO A 46 -15.38 5.60 14.65
CA PRO A 46 -16.16 4.52 14.04
C PRO A 46 -15.58 4.11 12.69
N ARG A 47 -15.00 5.06 11.93
CA ARG A 47 -14.35 4.77 10.66
C ARG A 47 -12.99 4.07 10.80
N LEU A 48 -12.26 4.32 11.89
CA LEU A 48 -10.97 3.68 12.16
C LEU A 48 -11.14 2.23 12.63
N PHE A 49 -12.25 1.92 13.30
CA PHE A 49 -12.55 0.55 13.76
C PHE A 49 -13.27 -0.32 12.74
N ASP A 50 -13.59 0.20 11.55
CA ASP A 50 -14.03 -0.61 10.41
C ASP A 50 -12.82 -1.35 9.81
N LEU A 51 -12.27 -2.30 10.57
CA LEU A 51 -11.09 -3.11 10.22
C LEU A 51 -11.33 -4.02 9.00
N THR A 52 -12.59 -4.24 8.65
CA THR A 52 -13.03 -4.99 7.48
C THR A 52 -12.60 -4.33 6.17
N ASP A 53 -12.66 -2.99 6.10
CA ASP A 53 -12.29 -2.21 4.90
C ASP A 53 -10.77 -2.24 4.66
N PHE A 54 -9.99 -2.16 5.74
CA PHE A 54 -8.52 -2.28 5.66
C PHE A 54 -8.07 -3.67 5.20
N GLY A 55 -8.73 -4.72 5.68
CA GLY A 55 -8.46 -6.09 5.25
C GLY A 55 -8.75 -6.30 3.77
N ALA A 56 -9.83 -5.70 3.25
CA ALA A 56 -10.18 -5.75 1.84
C ALA A 56 -9.12 -5.05 0.98
N HIS A 57 -8.73 -3.82 1.32
CA HIS A 57 -7.71 -3.08 0.59
C HIS A 57 -6.35 -3.77 0.58
N GLY A 58 -5.88 -4.24 1.74
CA GLY A 58 -4.61 -4.98 1.82
C GLY A 58 -4.64 -6.30 1.04
N TYR A 59 -5.80 -6.97 0.99
CA TYR A 59 -5.98 -8.15 0.17
C TYR A 59 -5.88 -7.83 -1.33
N PHE A 60 -6.52 -6.75 -1.80
CA PHE A 60 -6.43 -6.31 -3.20
C PHE A 60 -4.99 -5.98 -3.61
N ASP A 61 -4.25 -5.26 -2.78
CA ASP A 61 -2.84 -4.94 -3.05
C ASP A 61 -1.99 -6.22 -3.13
N SER A 62 -2.26 -7.19 -2.23
CA SER A 62 -1.58 -8.48 -2.25
C SER A 62 -1.89 -9.29 -3.51
N LEU A 63 -3.13 -9.22 -4.01
CA LEU A 63 -3.57 -9.89 -5.23
C LEU A 63 -2.93 -9.26 -6.47
N ASP A 64 -2.84 -7.93 -6.55
CA ASP A 64 -2.16 -7.25 -7.65
C ASP A 64 -0.66 -7.62 -7.69
N ALA A 65 0.00 -7.64 -6.52
CA ALA A 65 1.36 -8.16 -6.41
C ALA A 65 1.47 -9.63 -6.85
N ALA A 66 0.50 -10.47 -6.50
CA ALA A 66 0.45 -11.87 -6.90
C ALA A 66 0.28 -12.02 -8.43
N LEU A 67 -0.56 -11.22 -9.08
CA LEU A 67 -0.72 -11.20 -10.53
C LEU A 67 0.56 -10.76 -11.23
N GLY A 68 1.19 -9.69 -10.74
CA GLY A 68 2.48 -9.23 -11.24
C GLY A 68 3.59 -10.27 -11.07
N TYR A 69 3.54 -11.05 -9.98
CA TYR A 69 4.46 -12.17 -9.75
C TYR A 69 4.19 -13.34 -10.70
N ALA A 70 2.95 -13.79 -10.83
CA ALA A 70 2.54 -14.86 -11.74
C ALA A 70 2.96 -14.56 -13.18
N ARG A 71 2.78 -13.32 -13.64
CA ARG A 71 3.20 -12.88 -14.97
C ARG A 71 4.72 -12.96 -15.16
N LYS A 72 5.50 -12.49 -14.17
CA LYS A 72 6.97 -12.56 -14.23
C LYS A 72 7.46 -14.00 -14.22
N GLU A 73 6.82 -14.85 -13.43
CA GLU A 73 7.12 -16.27 -13.36
C GLU A 73 6.83 -16.95 -14.70
N ALA A 74 5.68 -16.66 -15.33
CA ALA A 74 5.33 -17.22 -16.63
C ALA A 74 6.34 -16.85 -17.72
N ILE A 75 6.82 -15.60 -17.72
CA ILE A 75 7.85 -15.12 -18.66
C ILE A 75 9.21 -15.78 -18.37
N THR A 76 9.60 -15.89 -17.11
CA THR A 76 10.93 -16.39 -16.72
C THR A 76 11.05 -17.91 -16.89
N SER A 77 9.97 -18.63 -16.60
CA SER A 77 9.91 -20.08 -16.74
C SER A 77 9.54 -20.56 -18.14
N GLU A 78 9.09 -19.64 -19.01
CA GLU A 78 8.50 -19.94 -20.32
C GLU A 78 7.34 -20.95 -20.26
N CYS A 79 6.69 -21.07 -19.10
CA CYS A 79 5.61 -22.01 -18.85
C CYS A 79 4.37 -21.24 -18.36
N PRO A 80 3.16 -21.61 -18.82
CA PRO A 80 1.96 -20.91 -18.42
C PRO A 80 1.69 -21.08 -16.92
N VAL A 81 1.27 -19.97 -16.29
CA VAL A 81 0.95 -19.89 -14.86
C VAL A 81 -0.49 -19.48 -14.69
N GLN A 82 -1.23 -20.25 -13.89
CA GLN A 82 -2.60 -19.97 -13.51
C GLN A 82 -2.66 -19.39 -12.10
N VAL A 83 -3.44 -18.32 -11.96
CA VAL A 83 -3.88 -17.75 -10.70
C VAL A 83 -5.31 -18.22 -10.49
N SER A 84 -5.54 -19.02 -9.46
CA SER A 84 -6.86 -19.49 -9.05
C SER A 84 -7.42 -18.58 -7.95
N LEU A 85 -8.63 -18.08 -8.15
CA LEU A 85 -9.36 -17.27 -7.20
C LEU A 85 -10.52 -18.09 -6.64
N ALA A 86 -10.54 -18.28 -5.33
CA ALA A 86 -11.58 -19.00 -4.61
C ALA A 86 -12.21 -18.07 -3.56
N SER A 87 -13.39 -18.42 -3.06
CA SER A 87 -14.04 -17.67 -1.97
C SER A 87 -13.19 -17.58 -0.70
N GLY A 88 -12.19 -18.44 -0.55
CA GLY A 88 -11.25 -18.47 0.57
C GLY A 88 -9.90 -17.80 0.31
N GLY A 89 -9.64 -17.21 -0.86
CA GLY A 89 -8.37 -16.57 -1.20
C GLY A 89 -7.87 -16.89 -2.61
N TYR A 90 -6.54 -16.87 -2.80
CA TYR A 90 -5.92 -17.16 -4.09
C TYR A 90 -4.69 -18.06 -3.97
N ALA A 91 -4.39 -18.78 -5.05
CA ALA A 91 -3.18 -19.60 -5.18
C ALA A 91 -2.65 -19.60 -6.62
N LEU A 92 -1.32 -19.64 -6.75
CA LEU A 92 -0.62 -19.69 -8.04
C LEU A 92 -0.12 -21.10 -8.31
N ALA A 93 -0.39 -21.60 -9.52
CA ALA A 93 0.09 -22.89 -9.99
C ALA A 93 0.58 -22.81 -11.45
N GLN A 94 1.70 -23.45 -11.73
CA GLN A 94 2.25 -23.60 -13.07
C GLN A 94 1.77 -24.91 -13.71
N ALA A 95 1.72 -24.91 -15.04
CA ALA A 95 1.40 -26.09 -15.82
C ALA A 95 2.45 -27.20 -15.64
N SER A 96 2.00 -28.43 -15.35
CA SER A 96 2.87 -29.59 -15.06
C SER A 96 3.75 -30.02 -16.24
N GLN A 97 3.30 -29.76 -17.46
CA GLN A 97 4.01 -30.07 -18.70
C GLN A 97 4.31 -28.81 -19.52
N CYS A 98 4.23 -27.62 -18.89
CA CYS A 98 4.33 -26.33 -19.57
C CYS A 98 3.38 -26.17 -20.78
N THR A 99 2.26 -26.89 -20.74
CA THR A 99 1.18 -26.84 -21.73
C THR A 99 -0.13 -26.47 -21.05
N ASN A 100 -1.02 -25.82 -21.79
CA ASN A 100 -2.30 -25.38 -21.26
C ASN A 100 -3.14 -26.59 -20.82
N GLY A 101 -3.70 -26.54 -19.60
CA GLY A 101 -4.78 -27.45 -19.18
C GLY A 101 -4.53 -28.26 -17.90
N SER A 102 -3.33 -28.26 -17.32
CA SER A 102 -3.08 -28.95 -16.04
C SER A 102 -2.09 -28.17 -15.17
N TYR A 103 -2.63 -27.35 -14.26
CA TYR A 103 -1.87 -26.53 -13.33
C TYR A 103 -1.81 -27.21 -11.96
N SER A 104 -0.69 -27.86 -11.65
CA SER A 104 -0.52 -28.62 -10.40
C SER A 104 0.79 -28.35 -9.68
N ILE A 105 1.73 -27.64 -10.33
CA ILE A 105 3.01 -27.29 -9.71
C ILE A 105 2.80 -25.97 -8.96
N PRO A 106 2.89 -25.94 -7.62
CA PRO A 106 2.73 -24.69 -6.89
C PRO A 106 3.86 -23.73 -7.22
N VAL A 107 3.53 -22.50 -7.59
CA VAL A 107 4.54 -21.46 -7.76
C VAL A 107 5.05 -21.07 -6.38
N VAL A 108 6.36 -21.09 -6.18
CA VAL A 108 6.98 -20.76 -4.88
C VAL A 108 7.27 -19.27 -4.82
N ASN A 109 6.99 -18.64 -3.68
CA ASN A 109 7.41 -17.27 -3.40
C ASN A 109 8.90 -17.25 -3.04
N ALA A 110 9.71 -16.55 -3.84
CA ALA A 110 11.16 -16.49 -3.64
C ALA A 110 11.59 -15.88 -2.30
N ALA A 111 10.76 -15.05 -1.66
CA ALA A 111 11.07 -14.44 -0.37
C ALA A 111 10.82 -15.37 0.83
N THR A 112 9.84 -16.28 0.73
CA THR A 112 9.44 -17.15 1.84
C THR A 112 9.79 -18.63 1.63
N GLY A 113 10.04 -19.06 0.39
CA GLY A 113 10.26 -20.46 0.05
C GLY A 113 8.99 -21.33 0.14
N HIS A 114 7.82 -20.72 0.33
CA HIS A 114 6.52 -21.40 0.41
C HIS A 114 5.68 -21.17 -0.86
N PRO A 115 4.66 -22.00 -1.14
CA PRO A 115 3.70 -21.73 -2.21
C PRO A 115 3.14 -20.31 -2.13
N TYR A 116 3.09 -19.63 -3.27
CA TYR A 116 2.51 -18.30 -3.38
C TYR A 116 0.98 -18.43 -3.36
N ALA A 117 0.44 -18.41 -2.14
CA ALA A 117 -0.98 -18.48 -1.87
C ALA A 117 -1.31 -17.65 -0.63
N THR A 118 -2.52 -17.09 -0.60
CA THR A 118 -3.01 -16.32 0.56
C THR A 118 -4.46 -16.69 0.83
N THR A 119 -4.82 -16.71 2.11
CA THR A 119 -6.20 -16.90 2.57
C THR A 119 -6.88 -15.56 2.80
N LEU A 120 -8.19 -15.51 2.59
CA LEU A 120 -8.99 -14.31 2.79
C LEU A 120 -8.96 -13.87 4.27
N PRO A 121 -8.73 -12.57 4.56
CA PRO A 121 -8.83 -12.04 5.92
C PRO A 121 -10.25 -12.19 6.49
N SER A 122 -10.35 -12.34 7.81
CA SER A 122 -11.65 -12.46 8.49
C SER A 122 -12.52 -11.21 8.27
N GLY A 123 -13.79 -11.39 7.91
CA GLY A 123 -14.72 -10.29 7.69
C GLY A 123 -14.65 -9.68 6.28
N VAL A 124 -13.76 -10.16 5.41
CA VAL A 124 -13.73 -9.82 3.99
C VAL A 124 -14.42 -10.93 3.21
N ALA A 125 -15.25 -10.57 2.23
CA ALA A 125 -15.88 -11.51 1.32
C ALA A 125 -15.39 -11.27 -0.11
N GLN A 126 -15.04 -12.35 -0.80
CA GLN A 126 -14.66 -12.31 -2.21
C GLN A 126 -15.79 -12.90 -3.04
N SER A 127 -16.37 -12.09 -3.93
CA SER A 127 -17.29 -12.60 -4.93
C SER A 127 -16.48 -13.22 -6.06
N THR A 128 -16.62 -14.54 -6.23
CA THR A 128 -16.01 -15.25 -7.37
C THR A 128 -17.08 -15.45 -8.43
N ASN A 129 -16.92 -14.83 -9.59
CA ASN A 129 -17.65 -15.24 -10.77
C ASN A 129 -16.93 -16.47 -11.36
N PRO A 130 -17.60 -17.59 -11.66
CA PRO A 130 -16.95 -18.74 -12.30
C PRO A 130 -16.22 -18.37 -13.60
N ALA A 131 -16.69 -17.33 -14.30
CA ALA A 131 -16.05 -16.79 -15.51
C ALA A 131 -14.84 -15.88 -15.26
N THR A 132 -14.46 -15.62 -14.00
CA THR A 132 -13.23 -14.90 -13.61
C THR A 132 -12.47 -15.61 -12.49
N SER A 133 -12.78 -16.89 -12.27
CA SER A 133 -12.24 -17.68 -11.16
C SER A 133 -10.81 -18.16 -11.42
N SER A 134 -10.31 -18.01 -12.65
CA SER A 134 -8.93 -18.35 -12.95
C SER A 134 -8.33 -17.52 -14.08
N ILE A 135 -7.25 -16.81 -13.76
CA ILE A 135 -6.50 -16.00 -14.72
C ILE A 135 -5.26 -16.79 -15.14
N VAL A 136 -5.06 -17.00 -16.43
CA VAL A 136 -3.88 -17.70 -16.97
C VAL A 136 -2.97 -16.70 -17.67
N PHE A 137 -1.69 -16.69 -17.32
CA PHE A 137 -0.64 -16.00 -18.06
C PHE A 137 0.11 -17.01 -18.92
N ASP A 138 0.21 -16.72 -20.22
CA ASP A 138 1.05 -17.50 -21.13
C ASP A 138 2.55 -17.17 -20.93
N ALA A 139 3.42 -17.89 -21.64
CA ALA A 139 4.87 -17.69 -21.60
C ALA A 139 5.33 -16.28 -22.05
N THR A 140 4.46 -15.50 -22.71
CA THR A 140 4.73 -14.10 -23.08
C THR A 140 4.24 -13.12 -22.01
N GLY A 141 3.63 -13.63 -20.94
CA GLY A 141 2.98 -12.86 -19.89
C GLY A 141 1.68 -12.19 -20.36
N SER A 142 1.09 -12.66 -21.45
CA SER A 142 -0.22 -12.23 -21.92
C SER A 142 -1.29 -13.10 -21.29
N THR A 143 -2.46 -12.52 -21.00
CA THR A 143 -3.65 -13.30 -20.69
C THR A 143 -4.39 -13.60 -21.98
N PRO A 144 -4.93 -14.81 -22.18
CA PRO A 144 -5.83 -15.05 -23.29
C PRO A 144 -7.02 -14.09 -23.15
N ALA A 145 -7.34 -13.35 -24.21
CA ALA A 145 -8.32 -12.29 -24.18
C ALA A 145 -9.73 -12.84 -23.89
N THR A 146 -10.12 -12.92 -22.61
CA THR A 146 -11.48 -12.80 -22.05
C THR A 146 -11.38 -13.16 -20.57
N GLU A 147 -11.11 -12.21 -19.66
CA GLU A 147 -11.61 -12.20 -18.27
C GLU A 147 -11.43 -10.76 -17.73
N THR A 148 -12.53 -10.05 -17.49
CA THR A 148 -12.51 -8.71 -16.84
C THR A 148 -12.88 -8.92 -15.38
N VAL A 149 -11.96 -8.64 -14.45
CA VAL A 149 -12.24 -8.66 -13.01
C VAL A 149 -12.99 -7.37 -12.68
N THR A 150 -14.31 -7.48 -12.48
CA THR A 150 -15.19 -6.39 -12.01
C THR A 150 -15.50 -6.55 -10.54
#